data_AF-A0A7J7VIM1-F1
#
_entry.id   AF-A0A7J7VIM1-F1
#
_cell.length_a   1.000
_cell.length_b   1.000
_cell.length_c   1.000
_cell.angle_alpha   90.00
_cell.angle_beta   90.00
_cell.angle_gamma   90.00
#
_symmetry.space_group_name_H-M   'P 1'
#
loop_
_entity.id
_entity.type
_entity.pdbx_description
1 polymer ?
#
loop_
_entity_poly.entity_id
_entity_poly.type
_entity_poly.pdbx_seq_one_letter_code
_entity_poly.pdbx_strand_id
1 'polypeptide(L)'
;MRRHFTAQGGANCDLTRSCPVQTMDPEVSLLLQCPPGGLPEDQVRAELSPAYDRRPLPGGDRAIAAAWESRLQAQPWLFDAPKFRLHSASLAPAGSQGPQLLLHLGLTSYRDFLGTNWASSAAWLRQQGAADWGNKQAYLADPLGVGAALATADDFLVFLRRSQRVAEAPGLVDVPGGHPEPQALCPGDKVPLHKDLPGELVVREVFSSVLQEIRDEVNLPLLTLSQPLLLGIARNETSAGRASAEFYVQSGPRNYYELLGVPPGASTEEVKRAFFSKSKELHPDRDPGNPALHSRFVELSEAYRVLSREQSRRNYDQQLRSAIPPKPPGAAPASSAHRAHSSSWEPPNAQYWAQFHSVRPQRPESRRQQYRHNQRVLGYCLLVMLAGMGLHYVAFRKLEQMHRSFMDEKDRIITTIYNDTRARARANRARLQQQRQQLQPPPEPPPGPGIMPP
;
A
#
# COMPACT_ATOMS: atom_id res chain seq x y z
N MET A 1 25.02 32.19 -2.09
CA MET A 1 25.29 33.01 -0.88
C MET A 1 25.13 32.13 0.34
N ARG A 2 26.19 31.93 1.13
CA ARG A 2 26.08 31.36 2.48
C ARG A 2 25.26 32.35 3.32
N ARG A 3 24.08 31.96 3.80
CA ARG A 3 23.54 32.55 5.02
C ARG A 3 23.89 31.59 6.14
N HIS A 4 24.91 31.97 6.89
CA HIS A 4 25.18 31.37 8.19
C HIS A 4 23.95 31.63 9.06
N PHE A 5 23.23 30.57 9.42
CA PHE A 5 22.40 30.60 10.62
C PHE A 5 23.37 30.51 11.81
N THR A 6 23.79 31.67 12.31
CA THR A 6 24.45 31.77 13.61
C THR A 6 23.39 31.59 14.69
N ALA A 7 23.58 30.54 15.49
CA ALA A 7 22.92 30.41 16.78
C ALA A 7 23.38 31.57 17.68
N GLN A 8 22.43 32.42 18.07
CA GLN A 8 22.48 33.21 19.30
C GLN A 8 21.22 32.77 20.07
N GLY A 9 21.33 32.17 21.25
CA GLY A 9 21.88 32.80 22.44
C GLY A 9 20.71 33.48 23.14
N GLY A 10 20.19 32.86 24.20
CA GLY A 10 18.90 33.14 24.79
C GLY A 10 18.64 34.60 25.17
N ALA A 11 17.39 35.02 24.98
CA ALA A 11 16.79 36.16 25.65
C ALA A 11 15.30 35.86 25.87
N ASN A 12 14.86 36.07 27.11
CA ASN A 12 13.47 35.97 27.55
C ASN A 12 12.50 36.64 26.57
N CYS A 13 11.52 35.89 26.05
CA CYS A 13 10.36 36.47 25.38
C CYS A 13 9.27 36.76 26.40
N ASP A 14 9.07 38.06 26.63
CA ASP A 14 7.94 38.65 27.34
C ASP A 14 6.60 38.26 26.68
N LEU A 15 5.66 37.77 27.49
CA LEU A 15 4.31 37.29 27.11
C LEU A 15 3.31 38.42 26.80
N THR A 16 3.71 39.54 26.19
CA THR A 16 2.81 40.71 26.02
C THR A 16 2.83 41.39 24.65
N ARG A 17 3.43 40.80 23.61
CA ARG A 17 3.28 41.29 22.22
C ARG A 17 2.44 40.33 21.39
N SER A 18 1.23 40.78 21.06
CA SER A 18 0.35 40.20 20.06
C SER A 18 1.11 39.93 18.77
N CYS A 19 1.29 38.66 18.41
CA CYS A 19 1.73 38.26 17.08
C CYS A 19 0.76 38.84 16.04
N PRO A 20 1.25 39.42 14.93
CA PRO A 20 0.37 39.80 13.84
C PRO A 20 -0.35 38.55 13.34
N VAL A 21 -1.68 38.61 13.27
CA VAL A 21 -2.53 37.58 12.70
C VAL A 21 -2.02 37.31 11.28
N GLN A 22 -1.28 36.20 11.10
CA GLN A 22 -0.98 35.69 9.78
C GLN A 22 -2.32 35.43 9.12
N THR A 23 -2.67 36.22 8.10
CA THR A 23 -3.78 35.91 7.20
C THR A 23 -3.52 34.53 6.63
N MET A 24 -4.25 33.53 7.11
CA MET A 24 -4.18 32.16 6.61
C MET A 24 -4.51 32.15 5.10
N ASP A 25 -3.85 31.27 4.36
CA ASP A 25 -4.16 31.03 2.95
C ASP A 25 -5.65 30.66 2.83
N PRO A 26 -6.48 31.41 2.07
CA PRO A 26 -7.92 31.16 2.02
C PRO A 26 -8.28 29.83 1.36
N GLU A 27 -7.35 29.21 0.63
CA GLU A 27 -7.58 27.93 -0.05
C GLU A 27 -7.37 26.71 0.86
N VAL A 28 -6.71 26.89 2.02
CA VAL A 28 -6.39 25.80 2.94
C VAL A 28 -6.78 26.15 4.38
N SER A 29 -7.58 25.29 5.00
CA SER A 29 -7.89 25.41 6.43
C SER A 29 -7.39 24.20 7.22
N LEU A 30 -6.78 24.43 8.38
CA LEU A 30 -6.31 23.37 9.25
C LEU A 30 -7.47 22.86 10.12
N LEU A 31 -7.87 21.60 9.92
CA LEU A 31 -8.90 20.95 10.73
C LEU A 31 -8.33 20.40 12.04
N LEU A 32 -7.10 19.86 11.97
CA LEU A 32 -6.46 19.20 13.09
C LEU A 32 -4.94 19.43 13.02
N GLN A 33 -4.33 19.76 14.15
CA GLN A 33 -2.89 19.72 14.33
C GLN A 33 -2.55 18.68 15.40
N CYS A 34 -1.74 17.69 15.06
CA CYS A 34 -1.25 16.71 16.03
C CYS A 34 -0.21 17.34 16.98
N PRO A 35 0.04 16.73 18.15
CA PRO A 35 1.12 17.14 19.05
C PRO A 35 2.50 17.19 18.35
N PRO A 36 3.47 17.95 18.88
CA PRO A 36 4.82 18.00 18.34
C PRO A 36 5.42 16.60 18.15
N GLY A 37 5.93 16.32 16.96
CA GLY A 37 6.44 15.00 16.58
C GLY A 37 5.44 14.12 15.82
N GLY A 38 4.17 14.53 15.73
CA GLY A 38 3.13 13.76 15.02
C GLY A 38 2.68 12.51 15.80
N LEU A 39 1.60 11.88 15.33
CA LEU A 39 1.05 10.68 15.95
C LEU A 39 1.41 9.42 15.14
N PRO A 40 2.00 8.39 15.76
CA PRO A 40 2.16 7.07 15.15
C PRO A 40 0.83 6.32 15.05
N GLU A 41 0.80 5.28 14.21
CA GLU A 41 -0.40 4.46 13.92
C GLU A 41 -1.09 3.94 15.20
N ASP A 42 -0.32 3.46 16.17
CA ASP A 42 -0.82 2.86 17.41
C ASP A 42 -1.51 3.86 18.36
N GLN A 43 -1.31 5.17 18.15
CA GLN A 43 -1.98 6.24 18.88
C GLN A 43 -3.24 6.78 18.17
N VAL A 44 -3.56 6.25 16.99
CA VAL A 44 -4.77 6.63 16.23
C VAL A 44 -5.79 5.50 16.29
N ARG A 45 -7.07 5.86 16.42
CA ARG A 45 -8.21 4.94 16.28
C ARG A 45 -9.18 5.51 15.26
N ALA A 46 -9.93 4.63 14.61
CA ALA A 46 -11.03 5.01 13.74
C ALA A 46 -12.32 4.35 14.20
N GLU A 47 -13.41 5.08 14.12
CA GLU A 47 -14.77 4.55 14.18
C GLU A 47 -15.38 4.70 12.79
N LEU A 48 -15.63 3.57 12.12
CA LEU A 48 -16.30 3.54 10.84
C LEU A 48 -17.79 3.23 11.04
N SER A 49 -18.68 4.15 10.65
CA SER A 49 -20.13 4.01 10.88
C SER A 49 -20.97 4.67 9.79
N PRO A 50 -22.12 4.08 9.39
CA PRO A 50 -23.06 4.73 8.48
C PRO A 50 -23.59 6.07 9.02
N ALA A 51 -23.53 6.29 10.33
CA ALA A 51 -23.89 7.57 10.94
C ALA A 51 -23.00 8.73 10.45
N TYR A 52 -21.80 8.41 9.97
CA TYR A 52 -20.80 9.33 9.44
C TYR A 52 -20.81 9.43 7.91
N ASP A 53 -21.75 8.78 7.24
CA ASP A 53 -21.94 8.90 5.79
C ASP A 53 -22.56 10.26 5.41
N ARG A 54 -22.48 10.58 4.11
CA ARG A 54 -23.14 11.75 3.53
C ARG A 54 -24.65 11.65 3.70
N ARG A 55 -25.33 12.78 3.98
CA ARG A 55 -26.79 12.84 3.98
C ARG A 55 -27.34 12.85 2.53
N PRO A 56 -28.47 12.19 2.26
CA PRO A 56 -29.13 12.30 0.96
C PRO A 56 -29.41 13.76 0.61
N LEU A 57 -29.25 14.14 -0.67
CA LEU A 57 -29.50 15.51 -1.10
C LEU A 57 -30.98 15.89 -0.88
N PRO A 58 -31.32 17.18 -0.62
CA PRO A 58 -32.71 17.60 -0.40
C PRO A 58 -33.70 17.19 -1.50
N GLY A 59 -33.26 17.19 -2.77
CA GLY A 59 -34.03 16.74 -3.93
C GLY A 59 -33.84 15.26 -4.32
N GLY A 60 -33.15 14.50 -3.48
CA GLY A 60 -32.70 13.13 -3.74
C GLY A 60 -31.44 13.05 -4.59
N ASP A 61 -30.79 11.88 -4.54
CA ASP A 61 -29.48 11.65 -5.18
C ASP A 61 -29.56 11.40 -6.70
N ARG A 62 -30.73 11.64 -7.32
CA ARG A 62 -30.91 11.53 -8.79
C ARG A 62 -29.98 12.49 -9.54
N ALA A 63 -29.67 13.65 -8.96
CA ALA A 63 -28.75 14.61 -9.55
C ALA A 63 -27.32 14.02 -9.69
N ILE A 64 -26.86 13.27 -8.68
CA ILE A 64 -25.56 12.58 -8.70
C ILE A 64 -25.56 11.49 -9.78
N ALA A 65 -26.65 10.71 -9.87
CA ALA A 65 -26.81 9.69 -10.90
C ALA A 65 -26.76 10.29 -12.32
N ALA A 66 -27.51 11.36 -12.57
CA ALA A 66 -27.54 12.02 -13.88
C ALA A 66 -26.17 12.60 -14.26
N ALA A 67 -25.44 13.20 -13.30
CA ALA A 67 -24.09 13.71 -13.53
C ALA A 67 -23.11 12.59 -13.91
N TRP A 68 -23.20 11.44 -13.24
CA TRP A 68 -22.38 10.26 -13.54
C TRP A 68 -22.71 9.64 -14.91
N GLU A 69 -23.99 9.46 -15.22
CA GLU A 69 -24.42 8.93 -16.52
C GLU A 69 -23.96 9.82 -17.67
N SER A 70 -24.11 11.14 -17.54
CA SER A 70 -23.60 12.11 -18.51
C SER A 70 -22.08 12.01 -18.67
N ARG A 71 -21.35 11.82 -17.57
CA ARG A 71 -19.90 11.63 -17.60
C ARG A 71 -19.50 10.34 -18.32
N LEU A 72 -20.17 9.22 -18.05
CA LEU A 72 -19.90 7.94 -18.70
C LEU A 72 -20.23 7.96 -20.20
N GLN A 73 -21.23 8.72 -20.64
CA GLN A 73 -21.51 8.91 -22.07
C GLN A 73 -20.33 9.57 -22.80
N ALA A 74 -19.65 10.52 -22.15
CA ALA A 74 -18.47 11.18 -22.71
C ALA A 74 -17.17 10.37 -22.52
N GLN A 75 -17.04 9.67 -21.40
CA GLN A 75 -15.83 8.96 -20.98
C GLN A 75 -16.18 7.57 -20.44
N PRO A 76 -16.53 6.62 -21.33
CA PRO A 76 -17.07 5.30 -20.93
C PRO A 76 -16.06 4.38 -20.25
N TRP A 77 -14.78 4.74 -20.25
CA TRP A 77 -13.72 4.00 -19.56
C TRP A 77 -13.58 4.38 -18.07
N LEU A 78 -14.31 5.39 -17.60
CA LEU A 78 -14.31 5.72 -16.17
C LEU A 78 -15.04 4.63 -15.37
N PHE A 79 -14.54 4.39 -14.17
CA PHE A 79 -15.13 3.49 -13.20
C PHE A 79 -15.32 4.21 -11.87
N ASP A 80 -16.29 3.75 -11.08
CA ASP A 80 -16.49 4.23 -9.72
C ASP A 80 -15.60 3.44 -8.75
N ALA A 81 -15.22 4.08 -7.65
CA ALA A 81 -14.40 3.46 -6.61
C ALA A 81 -14.84 3.95 -5.23
N PRO A 82 -14.96 3.05 -4.23
CA PRO A 82 -15.29 3.43 -2.86
C PRO A 82 -14.13 4.21 -2.22
N LYS A 83 -14.46 5.16 -1.34
CA LYS A 83 -13.51 5.99 -0.59
C LYS A 83 -13.95 6.10 0.87
N PHE A 84 -13.01 6.32 1.77
CA PHE A 84 -13.33 6.74 3.14
C PHE A 84 -13.83 8.19 3.14
N ARG A 85 -14.86 8.49 3.93
CA ARG A 85 -15.37 9.84 4.15
C ARG A 85 -14.94 10.34 5.52
N LEU A 86 -14.32 11.52 5.59
CA LEU A 86 -14.02 12.13 6.90
C LEU A 86 -15.25 12.90 7.42
N HIS A 87 -15.80 12.48 8.55
CA HIS A 87 -16.85 13.24 9.24
C HIS A 87 -16.25 14.23 10.24
N SER A 88 -15.41 13.74 11.15
CA SER A 88 -14.72 14.55 12.15
C SER A 88 -13.50 13.83 12.73
N ALA A 89 -12.66 14.57 13.45
CA ALA A 89 -11.50 14.04 14.15
C ALA A 89 -11.40 14.70 15.53
N SER A 90 -11.12 13.91 16.57
CA SER A 90 -11.09 14.37 17.96
C SER A 90 -9.79 13.96 18.63
N LEU A 91 -9.03 14.94 19.12
CA LEU A 91 -7.85 14.69 19.97
C LEU A 91 -8.27 14.42 21.41
N ALA A 92 -7.58 13.48 22.04
CA ALA A 92 -7.68 13.26 23.47
C ALA A 92 -7.05 14.43 24.24
N PRO A 93 -7.47 14.66 25.50
CA PRO A 93 -6.86 15.68 26.34
C PRO A 93 -5.35 15.46 26.52
N ALA A 94 -4.57 16.53 26.57
CA ALA A 94 -3.11 16.42 26.74
C ALA A 94 -2.75 15.62 28.01
N GLY A 95 -1.92 14.59 27.85
CA GLY A 95 -1.46 13.74 28.95
C GLY A 95 -2.33 12.52 29.26
N SER A 96 -3.40 12.27 28.50
CA SER A 96 -4.19 11.04 28.64
C SER A 96 -3.39 9.80 28.26
N GLN A 97 -3.57 8.71 29.00
CA GLN A 97 -3.04 7.38 28.67
C GLN A 97 -3.90 6.74 27.58
N GLY A 98 -3.27 6.14 26.56
CA GLY A 98 -3.97 5.47 25.46
C GLY A 98 -4.00 6.26 24.15
N PRO A 99 -4.91 5.91 23.21
CA PRO A 99 -5.01 6.55 21.90
C PRO A 99 -5.24 8.06 22.02
N GLN A 100 -4.49 8.84 21.24
CA GLN A 100 -4.53 10.29 21.26
C GLN A 100 -5.48 10.89 20.23
N LEU A 101 -5.89 10.12 19.22
CA LEU A 101 -6.75 10.59 18.15
C LEU A 101 -7.83 9.56 17.81
N LEU A 102 -9.08 10.03 17.72
CA LEU A 102 -10.21 9.28 17.18
C LEU A 102 -10.70 9.92 15.88
N LEU A 103 -10.69 9.15 14.80
CA LEU A 103 -11.22 9.51 13.49
C LEU A 103 -12.65 8.95 13.34
N HIS A 104 -13.63 9.80 13.06
CA HIS A 104 -14.99 9.37 12.72
C HIS A 104 -15.12 9.33 11.20
N LEU A 105 -15.28 8.12 10.66
CA LEU A 105 -15.23 7.86 9.23
C LEU A 105 -16.54 7.24 8.73
N GLY A 106 -16.97 7.68 7.56
CA GLY A 106 -18.02 7.03 6.76
C GLY A 106 -17.45 6.41 5.49
N LEU A 107 -18.33 6.01 4.59
CA LEU A 107 -18.01 5.57 3.24
C LEU A 107 -18.63 6.52 2.21
N THR A 108 -17.93 6.70 1.09
CA THR A 108 -18.39 7.46 -0.07
C THR A 108 -17.80 6.87 -1.35
N SER A 109 -17.94 7.55 -2.48
CA SER A 109 -17.34 7.09 -3.74
C SER A 109 -16.88 8.24 -4.64
N TYR A 110 -16.10 7.90 -5.66
CA TYR A 110 -15.66 8.83 -6.69
C TYR A 110 -16.85 9.46 -7.43
N ARG A 111 -17.89 8.68 -7.72
CA ARG A 111 -19.16 9.17 -8.29
C ARG A 111 -19.81 10.23 -7.41
N ASP A 112 -19.92 9.98 -6.11
CA ASP A 112 -20.52 10.93 -5.17
C ASP A 112 -19.70 12.21 -5.05
N PHE A 113 -18.37 12.11 -5.07
CA PHE A 113 -17.47 13.28 -5.12
C PHE A 113 -17.73 14.15 -6.36
N LEU A 114 -17.82 13.54 -7.55
CA LEU A 114 -18.12 14.29 -8.78
C LEU A 114 -19.49 14.96 -8.74
N GLY A 115 -20.48 14.32 -8.13
CA GLY A 115 -21.85 14.84 -8.02
C GLY A 115 -22.07 15.85 -6.89
N THR A 116 -21.10 16.05 -5.99
CA THR A 116 -21.25 16.93 -4.83
C THR A 116 -20.10 17.93 -4.70
N ASN A 117 -18.92 17.52 -4.24
CA ASN A 117 -17.75 18.40 -4.06
C ASN A 117 -17.30 19.06 -5.35
N TRP A 118 -17.27 18.33 -6.47
CA TRP A 118 -16.85 18.84 -7.78
C TRP A 118 -18.01 19.45 -8.59
N ALA A 119 -19.23 19.43 -8.05
CA ALA A 119 -20.38 20.02 -8.73
C ALA A 119 -20.31 21.55 -8.67
N SER A 120 -20.80 22.22 -9.72
CA SER A 120 -20.93 23.69 -9.72
C SER A 120 -21.85 24.21 -8.60
N SER A 121 -22.73 23.35 -8.07
CA SER A 121 -23.63 23.63 -6.95
C SER A 121 -23.03 23.35 -5.56
N ALA A 122 -21.74 22.99 -5.45
CA ALA A 122 -21.11 22.63 -4.18
C ALA A 122 -21.26 23.72 -3.10
N ALA A 123 -21.10 25.00 -3.47
CA ALA A 123 -21.29 26.11 -2.54
C ALA A 123 -22.72 26.19 -1.98
N TRP A 124 -23.72 25.94 -2.82
CA TRP A 124 -25.12 25.88 -2.40
C TRP A 124 -25.37 24.67 -1.47
N LEU A 125 -24.79 23.51 -1.80
CA LEU A 125 -24.86 22.32 -0.92
C LEU A 125 -24.25 22.60 0.45
N ARG A 126 -23.15 23.35 0.54
CA ARG A 126 -22.56 23.77 1.82
C ARG A 126 -23.49 24.67 2.61
N GLN A 127 -24.16 25.61 1.95
CA GLN A 127 -25.12 26.51 2.59
C GLN A 127 -26.33 25.74 3.12
N GLN A 128 -26.89 24.83 2.33
CA GLN A 128 -28.01 23.97 2.75
C GLN A 128 -27.61 23.04 3.89
N GLY A 129 -26.43 22.40 3.81
CA GLY A 129 -25.94 21.54 4.88
C GLY A 129 -25.80 22.29 6.21
N ALA A 130 -25.37 23.55 6.17
CA ALA A 130 -25.34 24.40 7.36
C ALA A 130 -26.74 24.74 7.89
N ALA A 131 -27.70 25.02 7.01
CA ALA A 131 -29.08 25.35 7.41
C ALA A 131 -29.82 24.14 8.00
N ASP A 132 -29.71 22.98 7.36
CA ASP A 132 -30.51 21.80 7.67
C ASP A 132 -29.89 20.96 8.80
N TRP A 133 -28.56 20.95 8.90
CA TRP A 133 -27.81 20.06 9.81
C TRP A 133 -26.80 20.78 10.72
N GLY A 134 -26.65 22.10 10.60
CA GLY A 134 -25.57 22.82 11.28
C GLY A 134 -24.18 22.42 10.79
N ASN A 135 -24.07 21.74 9.64
CA ASN A 135 -22.82 21.19 9.13
C ASN A 135 -22.68 21.43 7.61
N LYS A 136 -21.75 22.32 7.23
CA LYS A 136 -21.46 22.65 5.83
C LYS A 136 -21.09 21.45 4.97
N GLN A 137 -20.63 20.36 5.56
CA GLN A 137 -20.19 19.17 4.83
C GLN A 137 -21.26 18.08 4.77
N ALA A 138 -22.45 18.28 5.36
CA ALA A 138 -23.48 17.24 5.51
C ALA A 138 -23.90 16.59 4.18
N TYR A 139 -23.99 17.39 3.12
CA TYR A 139 -24.40 16.95 1.77
C TYR A 139 -23.22 16.68 0.82
N LEU A 140 -21.98 16.73 1.31
CA LEU A 140 -20.78 16.51 0.51
C LEU A 140 -20.20 15.11 0.74
N ALA A 141 -19.65 14.54 -0.34
CA ALA A 141 -19.00 13.24 -0.32
C ALA A 141 -17.78 13.25 0.61
N ASP A 142 -16.97 14.31 0.55
CA ASP A 142 -15.78 14.54 1.38
C ASP A 142 -14.86 13.30 1.48
N PRO A 143 -14.38 12.78 0.35
CA PRO A 143 -13.42 11.67 0.37
C PRO A 143 -12.13 12.11 1.06
N LEU A 144 -11.66 11.30 2.01
CA LEU A 144 -10.41 11.51 2.74
C LEU A 144 -9.22 11.23 1.82
N GLY A 145 -8.38 12.24 1.60
CA GLY A 145 -7.07 12.08 0.96
C GLY A 145 -5.96 11.75 1.97
N VAL A 146 -4.81 11.35 1.45
CA VAL A 146 -3.54 11.24 2.18
C VAL A 146 -2.44 11.97 1.42
N GLY A 147 -1.53 12.64 2.14
CA GLY A 147 -0.38 13.33 1.58
C GLY A 147 0.86 13.14 2.47
N ALA A 148 2.06 13.26 1.88
CA ALA A 148 3.32 13.07 2.60
C ALA A 148 4.30 14.22 2.42
N ALA A 149 4.71 14.82 3.54
CA ALA A 149 5.99 15.50 3.65
C ALA A 149 7.11 14.44 3.69
N LEU A 150 7.55 14.01 2.50
CA LEU A 150 8.60 13.02 2.31
C LEU A 150 9.98 13.68 2.41
N ALA A 151 10.71 13.39 3.48
CA ALA A 151 12.07 13.87 3.73
C ALA A 151 13.11 12.86 3.23
N THR A 152 14.18 13.34 2.60
CA THR A 152 15.33 12.53 2.17
C THR A 152 16.41 12.48 3.25
N ALA A 153 17.37 11.56 3.12
CA ALA A 153 18.48 11.41 4.07
C ALA A 153 19.43 12.63 4.14
N ASP A 154 19.37 13.52 3.15
CA ASP A 154 20.12 14.77 3.05
C ASP A 154 19.26 16.02 3.32
N ASP A 155 18.17 15.85 4.08
CA ASP A 155 17.31 16.93 4.62
C ASP A 155 16.58 17.77 3.55
N PHE A 156 16.20 17.17 2.43
CA PHE A 156 15.29 17.78 1.43
C PHE A 156 13.89 17.20 1.50
N LEU A 157 12.89 18.00 1.13
CA LEU A 157 11.52 17.53 0.89
C LEU A 157 11.30 17.23 -0.60
N VAL A 158 10.58 16.16 -0.88
CA VAL A 158 10.23 15.74 -2.23
C VAL A 158 8.95 16.43 -2.71
N PHE A 159 9.00 17.00 -3.91
CA PHE A 159 7.87 17.61 -4.59
C PHE A 159 7.71 17.04 -6.00
N LEU A 160 6.46 16.97 -6.47
CA LEU A 160 6.07 16.46 -7.77
C LEU A 160 5.45 17.58 -8.62
N ARG A 161 5.57 17.47 -9.94
CA ARG A 161 4.93 18.40 -10.89
C ARG A 161 3.76 17.71 -11.56
N ARG A 162 2.55 18.23 -11.35
CA ARG A 162 1.34 17.71 -11.99
C ARG A 162 1.37 17.99 -13.49
N SER A 163 0.80 17.06 -14.26
CA SER A 163 0.60 17.25 -15.70
C SER A 163 -0.31 18.47 -15.98
N GLN A 164 -0.11 19.12 -17.12
CA GLN A 164 -0.99 20.21 -17.58
C GLN A 164 -2.33 19.71 -18.13
N ARG A 165 -2.52 18.38 -18.22
CA ARG A 165 -3.69 17.75 -18.87
C ARG A 165 -4.68 17.10 -17.91
N VAL A 166 -4.44 17.17 -16.60
CA VAL A 166 -5.36 16.65 -15.59
C VAL A 166 -6.46 17.66 -15.28
N ALA A 167 -7.58 17.18 -14.74
CA ALA A 167 -8.72 18.03 -14.41
C ALA A 167 -8.49 18.89 -13.17
N GLU A 168 -7.88 18.33 -12.12
CA GLU A 168 -7.63 19.01 -10.85
C GLU A 168 -6.19 19.53 -10.78
N ALA A 169 -6.01 20.80 -10.42
CA ALA A 169 -4.73 21.46 -10.21
C ALA A 169 -3.69 21.24 -11.36
N PRO A 170 -4.03 21.52 -12.63
CA PRO A 170 -3.13 21.28 -13.76
C PRO A 170 -1.85 22.11 -13.64
N GLY A 171 -0.69 21.47 -13.80
CA GLY A 171 0.61 22.13 -13.80
C GLY A 171 1.14 22.58 -12.44
N LEU A 172 0.37 22.43 -11.36
CA LEU A 172 0.78 22.84 -10.02
C LEU A 172 1.81 21.87 -9.41
N VAL A 173 2.46 22.32 -8.34
CA VAL A 173 3.33 21.48 -7.52
C VAL A 173 2.45 20.68 -6.56
N ASP A 174 2.82 19.43 -6.32
CA ASP A 174 2.13 18.52 -5.41
C ASP A 174 3.15 17.77 -4.54
N VAL A 175 2.65 17.08 -3.52
CA VAL A 175 3.41 16.12 -2.71
C VAL A 175 2.96 14.70 -3.05
N PRO A 176 3.75 13.65 -2.74
CA PRO A 176 3.29 12.28 -2.87
C PRO A 176 2.03 12.03 -2.03
N GLY A 177 1.03 11.37 -2.60
CA GLY A 177 -0.26 11.17 -1.95
C GLY A 177 -1.34 10.67 -2.89
N GLY A 178 -2.54 10.45 -2.35
CA GLY A 178 -3.67 9.90 -3.08
C GLY A 178 -4.95 9.82 -2.25
N HIS A 179 -5.88 8.96 -2.65
CA HIS A 179 -7.17 8.78 -1.97
C HIS A 179 -7.42 7.28 -1.71
N PRO A 180 -7.19 6.78 -0.48
CA PRO A 180 -7.26 5.36 -0.16
C PRO A 180 -8.64 4.76 -0.40
N GLU A 181 -8.65 3.47 -0.73
CA GLU A 181 -9.84 2.73 -1.13
C GLU A 181 -10.15 1.60 -0.14
N PRO A 182 -11.34 1.59 0.51
CA PRO A 182 -11.69 0.58 1.52
C PRO A 182 -11.68 -0.86 0.99
N GLN A 183 -11.82 -1.03 -0.32
CA GLN A 183 -11.77 -2.33 -0.99
C GLN A 183 -10.42 -3.06 -0.84
N ALA A 184 -9.33 -2.35 -0.54
CA ALA A 184 -8.05 -2.97 -0.21
C ALA A 184 -8.14 -3.89 1.04
N LEU A 185 -9.11 -3.63 1.93
CA LEU A 185 -9.37 -4.42 3.14
C LEU A 185 -10.35 -5.58 2.92
N CYS A 186 -11.01 -5.65 1.76
CA CYS A 186 -12.03 -6.65 1.44
C CYS A 186 -11.52 -7.61 0.35
N PRO A 187 -11.16 -8.87 0.66
CA PRO A 187 -10.73 -9.82 -0.36
C PRO A 187 -11.88 -10.20 -1.32
N GLY A 188 -11.70 -9.93 -2.62
CA GLY A 188 -12.64 -10.21 -3.72
C GLY A 188 -13.44 -8.97 -4.19
N ASP A 189 -14.30 -9.14 -5.20
CA ASP A 189 -15.11 -8.03 -5.79
C ASP A 189 -16.30 -7.58 -4.91
N LYS A 190 -16.18 -7.69 -3.58
CA LYS A 190 -17.27 -7.33 -2.66
C LYS A 190 -17.24 -5.83 -2.38
N VAL A 191 -18.41 -5.20 -2.51
CA VAL A 191 -18.60 -3.81 -2.08
C VAL A 191 -18.37 -3.71 -0.57
N PRO A 192 -17.47 -2.84 -0.09
CA PRO A 192 -17.17 -2.71 1.33
C PRO A 192 -18.39 -2.23 2.11
N LEU A 193 -18.71 -2.91 3.21
CA LEU A 193 -19.74 -2.48 4.17
C LEU A 193 -19.06 -2.09 5.48
N HIS A 194 -19.66 -1.15 6.24
CA HIS A 194 -19.07 -0.67 7.49
C HIS A 194 -18.75 -1.77 8.50
N LYS A 195 -19.62 -2.78 8.60
CA LYS A 195 -19.45 -3.94 9.51
C LYS A 195 -18.24 -4.81 9.17
N ASP A 196 -17.76 -4.74 7.93
CA ASP A 196 -16.66 -5.58 7.43
C ASP A 196 -15.30 -4.90 7.67
N LEU A 197 -15.29 -3.69 8.23
CA LEU A 197 -14.13 -2.80 8.32
C LEU A 197 -13.91 -2.34 9.78
N PRO A 198 -13.27 -3.16 10.62
CA PRO A 198 -12.94 -2.76 11.98
C PRO A 198 -11.96 -1.57 11.97
N GLY A 199 -12.14 -0.66 12.93
CA GLY A 199 -11.41 0.61 12.99
C GLY A 199 -9.88 0.49 12.91
N GLU A 200 -9.31 -0.55 13.53
CA GLU A 200 -7.86 -0.80 13.48
C GLU A 200 -7.37 -1.09 12.06
N LEU A 201 -8.12 -1.86 11.26
CA LEU A 201 -7.78 -2.11 9.86
C LEU A 201 -7.92 -0.85 9.01
N VAL A 202 -8.90 0.01 9.31
CA VAL A 202 -9.09 1.29 8.62
C VAL A 202 -7.91 2.22 8.88
N VAL A 203 -7.46 2.35 10.13
CA VAL A 203 -6.26 3.16 10.46
C VAL A 203 -5.04 2.61 9.73
N ARG A 204 -4.84 1.28 9.79
CA ARG A 204 -3.73 0.62 9.11
C ARG A 204 -3.74 0.87 7.60
N GLU A 205 -4.90 0.83 6.95
CA GLU A 205 -5.04 1.14 5.53
C GLU A 205 -4.66 2.59 5.23
N VAL A 206 -5.15 3.56 6.02
CA VAL A 206 -4.82 4.98 5.84
C VAL A 206 -3.30 5.20 5.93
N PHE A 207 -2.62 4.61 6.93
CA PHE A 207 -1.16 4.72 7.08
C PHE A 207 -0.39 3.92 6.01
N SER A 208 -0.89 2.76 5.59
CA SER A 208 -0.22 1.95 4.56
C SER A 208 -0.35 2.58 3.17
N SER A 209 -1.49 3.20 2.88
CA SER A 209 -1.78 3.81 1.57
C SER A 209 -0.79 4.92 1.23
N VAL A 210 -0.39 5.77 2.19
CA VAL A 210 0.58 6.84 1.92
C VAL A 210 1.95 6.29 1.53
N LEU A 211 2.39 5.18 2.12
CA LEU A 211 3.63 4.50 1.73
C LEU A 211 3.52 3.87 0.34
N GLN A 212 2.36 3.30 0.02
CA GLN A 212 2.09 2.71 -1.29
C GLN A 212 2.04 3.77 -2.40
N GLU A 213 1.45 4.94 -2.16
CA GLU A 213 1.45 6.07 -3.08
C GLU A 213 2.87 6.61 -3.32
N ILE A 214 3.70 6.72 -2.26
CA ILE A 214 5.12 7.08 -2.41
C ILE A 214 5.84 6.04 -3.29
N ARG A 215 5.61 4.76 -3.06
CA ARG A 215 6.20 3.69 -3.86
C ARG A 215 5.77 3.80 -5.32
N ASP A 216 4.49 3.99 -5.59
CA ASP A 216 3.95 3.89 -6.95
C ASP A 216 4.30 5.13 -7.79
N GLU A 217 4.28 6.33 -7.20
CA GLU A 217 4.54 7.58 -7.90
C GLU A 217 6.03 7.97 -7.89
N VAL A 218 6.74 7.75 -6.78
CA VAL A 218 8.17 8.11 -6.61
C VAL A 218 9.10 6.95 -6.93
N ASN A 219 8.58 5.72 -7.04
CA ASN A 219 9.34 4.49 -7.31
C ASN A 219 10.42 4.20 -6.24
N LEU A 220 10.10 4.46 -4.97
CA LEU A 220 10.96 4.12 -3.83
C LEU A 220 10.59 2.75 -3.24
N PRO A 221 11.57 1.90 -2.88
CA PRO A 221 11.28 0.64 -2.19
C PRO A 221 10.69 0.92 -0.79
N LEU A 222 9.62 0.23 -0.40
CA LEU A 222 8.98 0.40 0.91
C LEU A 222 9.95 0.24 2.09
N LEU A 223 10.94 -0.64 1.95
CA LEU A 223 11.99 -0.90 2.94
C LEU A 223 12.89 0.31 3.21
N THR A 224 12.85 1.33 2.35
CA THR A 224 13.58 2.59 2.51
C THR A 224 12.73 3.68 3.14
N LEU A 225 11.47 3.42 3.49
CA LEU A 225 10.57 4.41 4.06
C LEU A 225 10.36 4.11 5.55
N SER A 226 10.44 5.15 6.39
CA SER A 226 10.07 5.05 7.79
C SER A 226 8.57 4.82 7.93
N GLN A 227 8.14 4.38 9.12
CA GLN A 227 6.73 4.41 9.46
C GLN A 227 6.20 5.87 9.41
N PRO A 228 5.00 6.11 8.86
CA PRO A 228 4.43 7.45 8.79
C PRO A 228 4.07 7.98 10.17
N LEU A 229 4.22 9.30 10.34
CA LEU A 229 3.71 10.03 11.51
C LEU A 229 2.66 11.02 11.02
N LEU A 230 1.44 10.94 11.56
CA LEU A 230 0.36 11.86 11.22
C LEU A 230 0.64 13.24 11.82
N LEU A 231 0.77 14.26 10.97
CA LEU A 231 1.01 15.65 11.37
C LEU A 231 -0.29 16.39 11.66
N GLY A 232 -1.35 16.08 10.93
CA GLY A 232 -2.62 16.76 11.04
C GLY A 232 -3.55 16.47 9.88
N ILE A 233 -4.63 17.24 9.80
CA ILE A 233 -5.62 17.16 8.73
C ILE A 233 -5.88 18.56 8.20
N ALA A 234 -5.70 18.74 6.89
CA ALA A 234 -5.98 19.99 6.19
C ALA A 234 -7.21 19.83 5.29
N ARG A 235 -7.92 20.93 5.04
CA ARG A 235 -9.04 21.00 4.09
C ARG A 235 -8.66 21.84 2.89
N ASN A 236 -9.03 21.38 1.71
CA ASN A 236 -8.96 22.12 0.47
C ASN A 236 -10.29 22.86 0.24
N GLU A 237 -10.31 24.17 0.47
CA GLU A 237 -11.50 25.00 0.31
C GLU A 237 -11.87 25.23 -1.17
N THR A 238 -10.92 25.12 -2.11
CA THR A 238 -11.21 25.20 -3.56
C THR A 238 -12.01 23.98 -4.04
N SER A 239 -11.87 22.84 -3.36
CA SER A 239 -12.64 21.62 -3.60
C SER A 239 -13.74 21.39 -2.54
N ALA A 240 -14.43 22.48 -2.16
CA ALA A 240 -15.57 22.50 -1.24
C ALA A 240 -15.29 21.98 0.18
N GLY A 241 -14.03 22.05 0.62
CA GLY A 241 -13.63 21.69 1.99
C GLY A 241 -13.27 20.22 2.19
N ARG A 242 -13.05 19.45 1.12
CA ARG A 242 -12.59 18.05 1.24
C ARG A 242 -11.27 17.98 2.00
N ALA A 243 -11.09 16.96 2.83
CA ALA A 243 -9.96 16.86 3.74
C ALA A 243 -8.88 15.86 3.28
N SER A 244 -7.64 16.11 3.68
CA SER A 244 -6.50 15.20 3.53
C SER A 244 -5.77 15.04 4.86
N ALA A 245 -5.41 13.80 5.20
CA ALA A 245 -4.51 13.48 6.30
C ALA A 245 -3.07 13.65 5.83
N GLU A 246 -2.30 14.49 6.54
CA GLU A 246 -0.93 14.86 6.14
C GLU A 246 0.08 14.14 7.02
N PHE A 247 0.99 13.40 6.40
CA PHE A 247 1.98 12.56 7.07
C PHE A 247 3.40 13.09 6.90
N TYR A 248 4.25 12.79 7.86
CA TYR A 248 5.70 12.83 7.71
C TYR A 248 6.23 11.43 7.42
N VAL A 249 7.09 11.31 6.41
CA VAL A 249 7.79 10.07 6.08
C VAL A 249 9.26 10.39 5.82
N GLN A 250 10.16 9.67 6.47
CA GLN A 250 11.59 9.75 6.20
C GLN A 250 12.00 8.64 5.23
N SER A 251 12.69 9.00 4.15
CA SER A 251 13.40 8.05 3.31
C SER A 251 14.80 7.80 3.90
N GLY A 252 15.07 6.54 4.24
CA GLY A 252 16.39 6.00 4.54
C GLY A 252 17.25 5.80 3.29
N PRO A 253 18.48 5.27 3.44
CA PRO A 253 19.38 5.01 2.32
C PRO A 253 18.72 4.11 1.25
N ARG A 254 19.06 4.32 -0.04
CA ARG A 254 18.27 3.84 -1.19
C ARG A 254 18.22 2.32 -1.34
N ASN A 255 19.07 1.59 -0.60
CA ASN A 255 19.12 0.13 -0.58
C ASN A 255 19.94 -0.40 0.62
N TYR A 256 19.86 -1.71 0.87
CA TYR A 256 20.57 -2.40 1.96
C TYR A 256 22.09 -2.37 1.82
N TYR A 257 22.61 -2.22 0.60
CA TYR A 257 24.04 -2.07 0.37
C TYR A 257 24.54 -0.72 0.87
N GLU A 258 23.82 0.36 0.56
CA GLU A 258 24.06 1.70 1.10
C GLU A 258 23.86 1.74 2.63
N LEU A 259 22.83 1.07 3.14
CA LEU A 259 22.60 0.98 4.59
C LEU A 259 23.77 0.29 5.31
N LEU A 260 24.35 -0.77 4.73
CA LEU A 260 25.56 -1.41 5.25
C LEU A 260 26.86 -0.65 4.89
N GLY A 261 26.83 0.27 3.92
CA GLY A 261 28.02 0.96 3.42
C GLY A 261 28.94 0.07 2.59
N VAL A 262 28.39 -0.92 1.88
CA VAL A 262 29.14 -1.87 1.03
C VAL A 262 28.66 -1.78 -0.42
N PRO A 263 29.49 -2.11 -1.42
CA PRO A 263 29.04 -2.15 -2.81
C PRO A 263 28.13 -3.36 -3.08
N PRO A 264 27.27 -3.32 -4.12
CA PRO A 264 26.44 -4.47 -4.53
C PRO A 264 27.22 -5.74 -4.88
N GLY A 265 28.52 -5.62 -5.18
CA GLY A 265 29.44 -6.74 -5.44
C GLY A 265 30.14 -7.29 -4.20
N ALA A 266 29.86 -6.77 -3.00
CA ALA A 266 30.54 -7.18 -1.77
C ALA A 266 30.35 -8.67 -1.46
N SER A 267 31.39 -9.33 -0.98
CA SER A 267 31.34 -10.71 -0.48
C SER A 267 30.48 -10.81 0.79
N THR A 268 30.02 -12.02 1.13
CA THR A 268 29.30 -12.28 2.38
C THR A 268 30.11 -11.89 3.62
N GLU A 269 31.44 -12.06 3.57
CA GLU A 269 32.34 -11.65 4.65
C GLU A 269 32.43 -10.13 4.80
N GLU A 270 32.42 -9.37 3.70
CA GLU A 270 32.38 -7.90 3.74
C GLU A 270 31.04 -7.38 4.27
N VAL A 271 29.93 -7.98 3.84
CA VAL A 271 28.57 -7.70 4.36
C VAL A 271 28.51 -7.95 5.87
N LYS A 272 29.05 -9.09 6.33
CA LYS A 272 29.12 -9.44 7.75
C LYS A 272 29.99 -8.48 8.54
N ARG A 273 31.16 -8.12 8.02
CA ARG A 273 32.08 -7.18 8.67
C ARG A 273 31.45 -5.79 8.80
N ALA A 274 30.81 -5.30 7.75
CA ALA A 274 30.12 -4.02 7.75
C ALA A 274 28.96 -3.98 8.75
N PHE A 275 28.16 -5.06 8.80
CA PHE A 275 27.11 -5.23 9.82
C PHE A 275 27.70 -5.15 11.24
N PHE A 276 28.74 -5.93 11.55
CA PHE A 276 29.34 -5.90 12.90
C PHE A 276 29.91 -4.53 13.28
N SER A 277 30.48 -3.79 12.33
CA SER A 277 30.98 -2.43 12.58
C SER A 277 29.82 -1.49 12.92
N LYS A 278 28.82 -1.41 12.04
CA LYS A 278 27.66 -0.51 12.23
C LYS A 278 26.78 -0.89 13.42
N SER A 279 26.66 -2.19 13.73
CA SER A 279 25.90 -2.67 14.88
C SER A 279 26.48 -2.19 16.21
N LYS A 280 27.81 -2.02 16.29
CA LYS A 280 28.45 -1.42 17.48
C LYS A 280 28.17 0.06 17.61
N GLU A 281 28.08 0.78 16.48
CA GLU A 281 27.81 2.21 16.43
C GLU A 281 26.33 2.52 16.74
N LEU A 282 25.43 1.66 16.26
CA LEU A 282 23.97 1.83 16.32
C LEU A 282 23.28 1.02 17.43
N HIS A 283 24.03 0.35 18.30
CA HIS A 283 23.44 -0.48 19.37
C HIS A 283 22.57 0.38 20.31
N PRO A 284 21.34 -0.03 20.66
CA PRO A 284 20.46 0.75 21.55
C PRO A 284 21.09 1.00 22.93
N ASP A 285 21.93 0.09 23.43
CA ASP A 285 22.64 0.27 24.71
C ASP A 285 23.68 1.40 24.71
N ARG A 286 24.07 1.95 23.55
CA ARG A 286 24.98 3.11 23.50
C ARG A 286 24.33 4.38 24.02
N ASP A 287 23.04 4.55 23.73
CA ASP A 287 22.24 5.69 24.19
C ASP A 287 20.79 5.24 24.41
N PRO A 288 20.48 4.71 25.60
CA PRO A 288 19.16 4.17 25.93
C PRO A 288 18.02 5.20 25.86
N GLY A 289 18.35 6.51 25.86
CA GLY A 289 17.37 7.59 25.73
C GLY A 289 17.02 7.94 24.29
N ASN A 290 17.70 7.36 23.30
CA ASN A 290 17.52 7.67 21.89
C ASN A 290 16.76 6.57 21.14
N PRO A 291 15.43 6.72 20.93
CA PRO A 291 14.64 5.70 20.23
C PRO A 291 15.07 5.49 18.76
N ALA A 292 15.79 6.45 18.16
CA ALA A 292 16.27 6.32 16.79
C ALA A 292 17.42 5.30 16.63
N LEU A 293 18.15 4.96 17.70
CA LEU A 293 19.14 3.89 17.64
C LEU A 293 18.49 2.53 17.50
N HIS A 294 17.38 2.30 18.21
CA HIS A 294 16.64 1.04 18.11
C HIS A 294 16.09 0.83 16.70
N SER A 295 15.43 1.83 16.11
CA SER A 295 14.89 1.73 14.75
C SER A 295 16.00 1.50 13.71
N ARG A 296 17.09 2.26 13.77
CA ARG A 296 18.25 2.09 12.88
C ARG A 296 18.92 0.72 13.03
N PHE A 297 18.97 0.17 14.24
CA PHE A 297 19.52 -1.16 14.49
C PHE A 297 18.64 -2.27 13.89
N VAL A 298 17.32 -2.10 13.96
CA VAL A 298 16.35 -3.02 13.33
C VAL A 298 16.53 -3.01 11.80
N GLU A 299 16.59 -1.82 11.19
CA GLU A 299 16.85 -1.67 9.74
C GLU A 299 18.18 -2.32 9.32
N LEU A 300 19.25 -2.07 10.09
CA LEU A 300 20.57 -2.65 9.86
C LEU A 300 20.55 -4.18 9.94
N SER A 301 19.82 -4.73 10.92
CA SER A 301 19.65 -6.17 11.11
C SER A 301 18.87 -6.81 9.97
N GLU A 302 17.86 -6.11 9.46
CA GLU A 302 17.12 -6.57 8.29
C GLU A 302 17.98 -6.58 7.03
N ALA A 303 18.77 -5.53 6.78
CA ALA A 303 19.70 -5.48 5.67
C ALA A 303 20.70 -6.64 5.71
N TYR A 304 21.28 -6.92 6.88
CA TYR A 304 22.15 -8.08 7.04
C TYR A 304 21.42 -9.40 6.81
N ARG A 305 20.21 -9.58 7.34
CA ARG A 305 19.39 -10.78 7.12
C ARG A 305 19.16 -11.05 5.63
N VAL A 306 18.89 -10.00 4.86
CA VAL A 306 18.61 -10.12 3.42
C VAL A 306 19.90 -10.30 2.61
N LEU A 307 20.96 -9.56 2.91
CA LEU A 307 22.21 -9.59 2.12
C LEU A 307 23.18 -10.73 2.49
N SER A 308 23.08 -11.29 3.70
CA SER A 308 23.98 -12.36 4.17
C SER A 308 23.72 -13.71 3.52
N ARG A 309 22.50 -13.98 3.04
CA ARG A 309 22.13 -15.24 2.39
C ARG A 309 21.99 -15.04 0.89
N GLU A 310 22.59 -15.94 0.13
CA GLU A 310 22.66 -15.82 -1.32
C GLU A 310 21.28 -15.78 -1.99
N GLN A 311 20.34 -16.62 -1.54
CA GLN A 311 18.99 -16.66 -2.13
C GLN A 311 18.18 -15.37 -1.87
N SER A 312 18.21 -14.85 -0.65
CA SER A 312 17.49 -13.60 -0.32
C SER A 312 18.14 -12.39 -0.99
N ARG A 313 19.48 -12.38 -1.07
CA ARG A 313 20.23 -11.35 -1.79
C ARG A 313 19.90 -11.35 -3.28
N ARG A 314 19.83 -12.52 -3.92
CA ARG A 314 19.44 -12.64 -5.33
C ARG A 314 18.03 -12.12 -5.58
N ASN A 315 17.06 -12.47 -4.73
CA ASN A 315 15.69 -11.98 -4.84
C ASN A 315 15.65 -10.45 -4.67
N TYR A 316 16.41 -9.91 -3.72
CA TYR A 316 16.55 -8.49 -3.49
C TYR A 316 17.19 -7.76 -4.68
N ASP A 317 18.27 -8.30 -5.24
CA ASP A 317 18.95 -7.77 -6.43
C ASP A 317 18.03 -7.80 -7.67
N GLN A 318 17.20 -8.84 -7.80
CA GLN A 318 16.19 -8.92 -8.86
C GLN A 318 15.15 -7.82 -8.71
N GLN A 319 14.64 -7.58 -7.50
CA GLN A 319 13.70 -6.49 -7.22
C GLN A 319 14.31 -5.11 -7.54
N LEU A 320 15.57 -4.90 -7.15
CA LEU A 320 16.33 -3.68 -7.47
C LEU A 320 16.51 -3.48 -8.99
N ARG A 321 16.79 -4.55 -9.74
CA ARG A 321 16.94 -4.48 -11.21
C ARG A 321 15.62 -4.21 -11.92
N SER A 322 14.51 -4.78 -11.45
CA SER A 322 13.18 -4.49 -12.01
C SER A 322 12.70 -3.06 -11.77
N ALA A 323 13.27 -2.37 -10.78
CA ALA A 323 12.95 -0.98 -10.45
C ALA A 323 13.70 0.06 -11.31
N ILE A 324 14.68 -0.34 -12.13
CA ILE A 324 15.49 0.56 -12.98
C ILE A 324 15.07 0.38 -14.46
N PRO A 325 14.53 1.42 -15.14
CA PRO A 325 14.16 1.32 -16.55
C PRO A 325 15.40 1.17 -17.45
N PRO A 326 15.30 0.48 -18.61
CA PRO A 326 16.44 0.26 -19.50
C PRO A 326 16.96 1.58 -20.08
N LYS A 327 18.26 1.83 -19.90
CA LYS A 327 18.98 2.97 -20.49
C LYS A 327 19.03 2.82 -22.02
N PRO A 328 18.65 3.84 -22.82
CA PRO A 328 18.84 3.79 -24.27
C PRO A 328 20.35 3.82 -24.63
N PRO A 329 20.79 3.08 -25.66
CA PRO A 329 22.21 2.98 -25.99
C PRO A 329 22.68 4.21 -26.80
N GLY A 330 23.73 4.88 -26.31
CA GLY A 330 24.59 5.73 -27.13
C GLY A 330 24.76 7.17 -26.66
N ALA A 331 25.82 7.42 -25.88
CA ALA A 331 26.58 8.68 -25.92
C ALA A 331 27.95 8.46 -25.25
N ALA A 332 29.01 8.61 -26.05
CA ALA A 332 30.41 8.59 -25.61
C ALA A 332 30.79 9.91 -24.91
N PRO A 333 31.86 9.95 -24.10
CA PRO A 333 32.20 11.14 -23.31
C PRO A 333 33.04 12.12 -24.13
N ALA A 334 32.66 13.40 -24.13
CA ALA A 334 33.49 14.48 -24.65
C ALA A 334 34.16 15.25 -23.49
N SER A 335 35.46 15.48 -23.67
CA SER A 335 36.42 16.10 -22.77
C SER A 335 36.26 17.62 -22.62
N SER A 336 36.81 18.11 -21.51
CA SER A 336 36.96 19.49 -21.02
C SER A 336 37.54 20.54 -21.99
N ALA A 337 37.02 21.77 -21.92
CA ALA A 337 37.79 23.01 -22.12
C ALA A 337 37.14 24.23 -21.42
N HIS A 338 37.96 25.19 -21.03
CA HIS A 338 37.73 26.23 -20.02
C HIS A 338 37.05 27.55 -20.48
N ARG A 339 36.35 28.18 -19.51
CA ARG A 339 36.16 29.61 -19.16
C ARG A 339 35.64 30.64 -20.20
N ALA A 340 34.60 31.38 -19.79
CA ALA A 340 34.68 32.83 -19.50
C ALA A 340 33.47 33.30 -18.66
N HIS A 341 33.74 34.15 -17.66
CA HIS A 341 32.74 34.80 -16.81
C HIS A 341 32.04 35.95 -17.55
N SER A 342 30.72 36.01 -17.46
CA SER A 342 29.93 37.25 -17.60
C SER A 342 28.79 37.23 -16.58
N SER A 343 28.68 38.32 -15.83
CA SER A 343 27.77 38.51 -14.71
C SER A 343 26.34 38.76 -15.19
N SER A 344 25.46 37.79 -14.98
CA SER A 344 24.02 37.94 -14.93
C SER A 344 23.50 36.93 -13.90
N TRP A 345 22.62 37.36 -13.01
CA TRP A 345 21.99 36.51 -12.00
C TRP A 345 21.29 35.31 -12.68
N GLU A 346 21.74 34.08 -12.38
CA GLU A 346 21.07 32.83 -12.76
C GLU A 346 20.80 31.95 -11.52
N PRO A 347 19.62 31.30 -11.41
CA PRO A 347 19.28 30.45 -10.29
C PRO A 347 20.09 29.13 -10.29
N PRO A 348 20.44 28.54 -9.11
CA PRO A 348 21.39 27.43 -8.97
C PRO A 348 21.01 26.11 -9.68
N ASN A 349 19.82 26.02 -10.26
CA ASN A 349 19.25 24.86 -10.93
C ASN A 349 18.99 25.09 -12.43
N ALA A 350 19.47 26.20 -13.01
CA ALA A 350 19.29 26.51 -14.43
C ALA A 350 19.83 25.40 -15.37
N GLN A 351 20.98 24.78 -15.03
CA GLN A 351 21.54 23.66 -15.80
C GLN A 351 20.72 22.37 -15.70
N TYR A 352 20.03 22.13 -14.58
CA TYR A 352 19.13 20.99 -14.41
C TYR A 352 17.88 21.14 -15.29
N TRP A 353 17.35 22.36 -15.42
CA TRP A 353 16.20 22.64 -16.28
C TRP A 353 16.56 22.81 -17.75
N ALA A 354 17.80 23.23 -18.08
CA ALA A 354 18.27 23.39 -19.45
C ALA A 354 18.26 22.08 -20.28
N GLN A 355 18.43 20.91 -19.64
CA GLN A 355 18.35 19.63 -20.33
C GLN A 355 16.94 19.27 -20.83
N PHE A 356 15.90 19.92 -20.30
CA PHE A 356 14.50 19.64 -20.63
C PHE A 356 13.88 20.66 -21.59
N HIS A 357 14.57 21.79 -21.87
CA HIS A 357 14.07 22.84 -22.77
C HIS A 357 14.41 22.65 -24.26
N SER A 358 15.10 21.57 -24.64
CA SER A 358 15.42 21.28 -26.05
C SER A 358 14.37 20.43 -26.79
N VAL A 359 13.11 20.45 -26.38
CA VAL A 359 12.02 19.84 -27.17
C VAL A 359 11.58 20.83 -28.26
N ARG A 360 12.33 20.85 -29.37
CA ARG A 360 11.79 21.37 -30.63
C ARG A 360 10.50 20.59 -30.95
N PRO A 361 9.40 21.25 -31.37
CA PRO A 361 8.20 20.52 -31.80
C PRO A 361 8.56 19.62 -32.99
N GLN A 362 8.53 18.29 -32.79
CA GLN A 362 8.77 17.32 -33.86
C GLN A 362 7.64 17.38 -34.89
N ARG A 363 8.02 17.37 -36.18
CA ARG A 363 7.11 17.41 -37.33
C ARG A 363 6.14 16.21 -37.35
N PRO A 364 4.90 16.39 -37.83
CA PRO A 364 3.82 15.39 -37.77
C PRO A 364 4.08 14.04 -38.49
N GLU A 365 5.12 13.91 -39.31
CA GLU A 365 5.42 12.69 -40.05
C GLU A 365 6.10 11.60 -39.20
N SER A 366 6.92 11.96 -38.20
CA SER A 366 7.58 10.99 -37.31
C SER A 366 6.59 10.26 -36.39
N ARG A 367 5.48 10.92 -36.02
CA ARG A 367 4.40 10.32 -35.20
C ARG A 367 3.68 9.17 -35.90
N ARG A 368 3.51 9.21 -37.22
CA ARG A 368 2.85 8.13 -37.98
C ARG A 368 3.71 6.86 -38.06
N GLN A 369 5.03 7.00 -38.21
CA GLN A 369 5.94 5.85 -38.22
C GLN A 369 6.05 5.20 -36.84
N GLN A 370 6.11 6.00 -35.77
CA GLN A 370 6.19 5.47 -34.41
C GLN A 370 4.90 4.75 -33.97
N TYR A 371 3.72 5.25 -34.38
CA TYR A 371 2.45 4.55 -34.14
C TYR A 371 2.39 3.19 -34.83
N ARG A 372 2.87 3.08 -36.09
CA ARG A 372 2.95 1.81 -36.81
C ARG A 372 3.93 0.83 -36.20
N HIS A 373 5.06 1.31 -35.69
CA HIS A 373 6.02 0.48 -34.96
C HIS A 373 5.42 -0.04 -33.66
N ASN A 374 4.78 0.84 -32.87
CA ASN A 374 4.14 0.46 -31.61
C ASN A 374 3.00 -0.54 -31.81
N GLN A 375 2.20 -0.41 -32.88
CA GLN A 375 1.17 -1.40 -33.22
C GLN A 375 1.75 -2.78 -33.57
N ARG A 376 2.91 -2.83 -34.24
CA ARG A 376 3.61 -4.10 -34.51
C ARG A 376 4.15 -4.73 -33.23
N VAL A 377 4.73 -3.93 -32.33
CA VAL A 377 5.21 -4.39 -31.02
C VAL A 377 4.07 -4.96 -30.18
N LEU A 378 2.92 -4.26 -30.13
CA LEU A 378 1.73 -4.75 -29.44
C LEU A 378 1.24 -6.10 -30.01
N GLY A 379 1.27 -6.25 -31.34
CA GLY A 379 0.95 -7.52 -32.00
C GLY A 379 1.89 -8.67 -31.57
N TYR A 380 3.19 -8.41 -31.49
CA TYR A 380 4.16 -9.40 -31.01
C TYR A 380 3.96 -9.74 -29.53
N CYS A 381 3.66 -8.76 -28.67
CA CYS A 381 3.36 -9.00 -27.26
C CYS A 381 2.12 -9.88 -27.09
N LEU A 382 1.04 -9.61 -27.82
CA LEU A 382 -0.17 -10.43 -27.80
C LEU A 382 0.11 -11.87 -28.26
N LEU A 383 0.93 -12.04 -29.31
CA LEU A 383 1.34 -13.36 -29.79
C LEU A 383 2.14 -14.15 -28.73
N VAL A 384 3.10 -13.50 -28.06
CA VAL A 384 3.90 -14.14 -26.99
C VAL A 384 3.03 -14.51 -25.79
N MET A 385 2.07 -13.65 -25.41
CA MET A 385 1.14 -13.97 -24.32
C MET A 385 0.25 -15.16 -24.68
N LEU A 386 -0.29 -15.22 -25.89
CA LEU A 386 -1.11 -16.36 -26.35
C LEU A 386 -0.30 -17.65 -26.43
N ALA A 387 0.94 -17.60 -26.92
CA ALA A 387 1.85 -18.74 -26.93
C ALA A 387 2.19 -19.22 -25.51
N GLY A 388 2.44 -18.29 -24.59
CA GLY A 388 2.64 -18.58 -23.16
C GLY A 388 1.43 -19.24 -22.52
N MET A 389 0.22 -18.70 -22.75
CA MET A 389 -1.03 -19.31 -22.28
C MET A 389 -1.22 -20.72 -22.84
N GLY A 390 -0.92 -20.94 -24.12
CA GLY A 390 -0.95 -22.27 -24.74
C GLY A 390 0.04 -23.25 -24.10
N LEU A 391 1.28 -22.82 -23.84
CA LEU A 391 2.28 -23.62 -23.15
C LEU A 391 1.84 -23.99 -21.73
N HIS A 392 1.30 -23.02 -20.98
CA HIS A 392 0.76 -23.23 -19.64
C HIS A 392 -0.42 -24.21 -19.66
N TYR A 393 -1.32 -24.11 -20.64
CA TYR A 393 -2.43 -25.03 -20.81
C TYR A 393 -1.96 -26.46 -21.06
N VAL A 394 -0.98 -26.66 -21.95
CA VAL A 394 -0.41 -27.99 -22.23
C VAL A 394 0.30 -28.57 -21.00
N ALA A 395 1.09 -27.75 -20.30
CA ALA A 395 1.76 -28.16 -19.07
C ALA A 395 0.76 -28.58 -17.99
N PHE A 396 -0.32 -27.81 -17.83
CA PHE A 396 -1.38 -28.11 -16.88
C PHE A 396 -2.13 -29.40 -17.24
N ARG A 397 -2.49 -29.60 -18.51
CA ARG A 397 -3.10 -30.84 -19.00
C ARG A 397 -2.22 -32.06 -18.77
N LYS A 398 -0.91 -31.93 -19.00
CA LYS A 398 0.05 -33.02 -18.75
C LYS A 398 0.19 -33.33 -17.26
N LEU A 399 0.19 -32.30 -16.42
CA LEU A 399 0.21 -32.46 -14.96
C LEU A 399 -1.06 -33.16 -14.45
N GLU A 400 -2.23 -32.76 -14.96
CA GLU A 400 -3.51 -33.40 -14.67
C GLU A 400 -3.51 -34.87 -15.08
N GLN A 401 -2.98 -35.19 -16.27
CA GLN A 401 -2.87 -36.56 -16.77
C GLN A 401 -1.94 -37.42 -15.90
N MET A 402 -0.78 -36.87 -15.49
CA MET A 402 0.12 -37.57 -14.57
C MET A 402 -0.54 -37.80 -13.21
N HIS A 403 -1.23 -36.79 -12.67
CA HIS A 403 -1.92 -36.90 -11.39
C HIS A 403 -2.99 -37.99 -11.42
N ARG A 404 -3.80 -38.05 -12.50
CA ARG A 404 -4.79 -39.12 -12.69
C ARG A 404 -4.14 -40.51 -12.76
N SER A 405 -3.10 -40.67 -13.57
CA SER A 405 -2.39 -41.96 -13.68
C SER A 405 -1.79 -42.44 -12.35
N PHE A 406 -1.33 -41.50 -11.52
CA PHE A 406 -0.79 -41.82 -10.20
C PHE A 406 -1.89 -42.23 -9.21
N MET A 407 -3.07 -41.61 -9.29
CA MET A 407 -4.22 -41.98 -8.46
C MET A 407 -4.75 -43.36 -8.84
N ASP A 408 -4.85 -43.67 -10.15
CA ASP A 408 -5.27 -45.00 -10.63
C ASP A 408 -4.33 -46.11 -10.14
N GLU A 409 -3.02 -45.87 -10.14
CA GLU A 409 -2.03 -46.85 -9.64
C GLU A 409 -2.17 -47.05 -8.12
N LYS A 410 -2.39 -45.97 -7.36
CA LYS A 410 -2.64 -46.06 -5.91
C LYS A 410 -3.93 -46.83 -5.60
N ASP A 411 -5.01 -46.55 -6.31
CA ASP A 411 -6.29 -47.24 -6.11
C ASP A 411 -6.18 -48.73 -6.44
N ARG A 412 -5.40 -49.09 -7.47
CA ARG A 412 -5.11 -50.49 -7.81
C ARG A 412 -4.35 -51.21 -6.69
N ILE A 413 -3.32 -50.56 -6.13
CA ILE A 413 -2.55 -51.11 -5.00
C ILE A 413 -3.44 -51.28 -3.77
N ILE A 414 -4.22 -50.25 -3.42
CA ILE A 414 -5.16 -50.29 -2.28
C ILE A 414 -6.17 -51.41 -2.45
N THR A 415 -6.74 -51.56 -3.65
CA THR A 415 -7.72 -52.62 -3.97
C THR A 415 -7.10 -54.01 -3.80
N THR A 416 -5.85 -54.18 -4.18
CA THR A 416 -5.13 -55.46 -4.06
C THR A 416 -4.87 -55.80 -2.60
N ILE A 417 -4.42 -54.83 -1.80
CA ILE A 417 -4.22 -55.00 -0.35
C ILE A 417 -5.54 -55.31 0.35
N TYR A 418 -6.62 -54.61 -0.01
CA TYR A 418 -7.94 -54.84 0.56
C TYR A 418 -8.45 -56.27 0.26
N ASN A 419 -8.33 -56.71 -1.00
CA ASN A 419 -8.77 -58.03 -1.41
C ASN A 419 -7.94 -59.16 -0.76
N ASP A 420 -6.62 -59.00 -0.65
CA ASP A 420 -5.75 -59.96 0.05
C ASP A 420 -6.09 -60.03 1.55
N THR A 421 -6.25 -58.88 2.21
CA THR A 421 -6.65 -58.82 3.62
C THR A 421 -8.00 -59.49 3.85
N ARG A 422 -8.98 -59.25 2.96
CA ARG A 422 -10.30 -59.88 2.99
C ARG A 422 -10.22 -61.39 2.78
N ALA A 423 -9.36 -61.87 1.89
CA ALA A 423 -9.14 -63.30 1.66
C ALA A 423 -8.53 -63.98 2.88
N ARG A 424 -7.50 -63.38 3.50
CA ARG A 424 -6.88 -63.86 4.74
C ARG A 424 -7.88 -63.92 5.90
N ALA A 425 -8.73 -62.91 6.04
CA ALA A 425 -9.78 -62.89 7.06
C ALA A 425 -10.80 -64.04 6.86
N ARG A 426 -11.20 -64.32 5.60
CA ARG A 426 -12.07 -65.47 5.29
C ARG A 426 -11.40 -66.81 5.61
N ALA A 427 -10.14 -66.98 5.25
CA ALA A 427 -9.38 -68.19 5.54
C ALA A 427 -9.23 -68.42 7.06
N ASN A 428 -8.93 -67.37 7.83
CA ASN A 428 -8.86 -67.45 9.29
C ASN A 428 -10.22 -67.79 9.92
N ARG A 429 -11.32 -67.20 9.41
CA ARG A 429 -12.67 -67.53 9.87
C ARG A 429 -13.03 -69.00 9.60
N ALA A 430 -12.66 -69.53 8.43
CA ALA A 430 -12.87 -70.94 8.09
C ALA A 430 -12.06 -71.87 9.00
N ARG A 431 -10.78 -71.54 9.30
CA ARG A 431 -9.95 -72.29 10.25
C ARG A 431 -10.54 -72.30 11.66
N LEU A 432 -11.02 -71.16 12.15
CA LEU A 432 -11.68 -71.05 13.47
C LEU A 432 -12.97 -71.88 13.54
N GLN A 433 -13.74 -71.95 12.44
CA GLN A 433 -14.93 -72.81 12.38
C GLN A 433 -14.58 -74.29 12.43
N GLN A 434 -13.54 -74.73 11.70
CA GLN A 434 -13.04 -76.12 11.78
C GLN A 434 -12.54 -76.47 13.19
N GLN A 435 -11.78 -75.58 13.84
CA GLN A 435 -11.36 -75.79 15.24
C GLN A 435 -12.55 -75.91 16.18
N ARG A 436 -13.58 -75.08 16.03
CA ARG A 436 -14.80 -75.19 16.85
C ARG A 436 -15.56 -76.50 16.63
N GLN A 437 -15.58 -77.03 15.42
CA GLN A 437 -16.21 -78.34 15.15
C GLN A 437 -15.41 -79.49 15.75
N GLN A 438 -14.07 -79.40 15.79
CA GLN A 438 -13.23 -80.42 16.44
C GLN A 438 -13.30 -80.36 17.98
N LEU A 439 -13.61 -79.20 18.56
CA LEU A 439 -13.75 -78.99 20.01
C LEU A 439 -15.18 -79.20 20.53
N GLN A 440 -16.13 -79.63 19.68
CA GLN A 440 -17.48 -79.97 20.14
C GLN A 440 -17.45 -81.32 20.88
N PRO A 441 -17.81 -81.37 22.19
CA PRO A 441 -17.89 -82.62 22.93
C PRO A 441 -18.99 -83.52 22.34
N PRO A 442 -18.83 -84.86 22.39
CA PRO A 442 -19.83 -85.79 21.87
C PRO A 442 -21.18 -85.57 22.57
N PRO A 443 -22.32 -85.74 21.86
CA PRO A 443 -23.64 -85.49 22.41
C PRO A 443 -23.91 -86.37 23.63
N GLU A 444 -24.41 -85.77 24.72
CA GLU A 444 -24.78 -86.49 25.94
C GLU A 444 -25.88 -87.53 25.66
N PRO A 445 -25.78 -88.74 26.26
CA PRO A 445 -26.80 -89.76 26.15
C PRO A 445 -28.12 -89.30 26.81
N PRO A 446 -29.28 -89.73 26.28
CA PRO A 446 -30.58 -89.24 26.71
C PRO A 446 -30.85 -89.56 28.20
N PRO A 447 -31.52 -88.64 28.93
CA PRO A 447 -31.80 -88.84 30.35
C PRO A 447 -32.74 -90.03 30.57
N GLY A 448 -32.31 -90.97 31.41
CA GLY A 448 -33.12 -92.09 31.87
C GLY A 448 -34.31 -91.63 32.74
N PRO A 449 -35.40 -92.41 32.81
CA PRO A 449 -36.62 -92.01 33.49
C PRO A 449 -36.40 -91.89 35.00
N GLY A 450 -36.52 -90.66 35.52
CA GLY A 450 -36.54 -90.39 36.95
C GLY A 450 -37.83 -90.89 37.60
N ILE A 451 -37.69 -91.86 38.51
CA ILE A 451 -38.73 -92.24 39.46
C ILE A 451 -38.60 -91.31 40.67
N MET A 452 -39.70 -90.61 41.02
CA MET A 452 -39.79 -89.82 42.24
C MET A 452 -39.65 -90.72 43.48
N PRO A 453 -38.87 -90.31 44.50
CA PRO A 453 -38.87 -90.99 45.79
C PRO A 453 -40.07 -90.51 46.64
N PRO A 454 -40.33 -91.20 47.76
CA PRO A 454 -39.91 -90.63 49.04
C PRO A 454 -38.55 -91.12 49.51
#